data_AF-A0A534YR95-F1
#
_entry.id   AF-A0A534YR95-F1
#
_cell.length_a   1.000
_cell.length_b   1.000
_cell.length_c   1.000
_cell.angle_alpha   90.00
_cell.angle_beta   90.00
_cell.angle_gamma   90.00
#
_symmetry.space_group_name_H-M   'P 1'
#
loop_
_entity.id
_entity.type
_entity.pdbx_description
1 polymer ?
#
loop_
_entity_poly.entity_id
_entity_poly.type
_entity_poly.pdbx_seq_one_letter_code
_entity_poly.pdbx_strand_id
1 'polypeptide(L)'
;MNGRPVMQERPGSEFELPCELVLLALGFLGPELDTVIARLGCELTERGNLKAGPDYQTTVPGVFACGDARRGQSLVVWAIWEGLPERVFGGPAARGVTNRARSPGAVPSGGQH
;
A
#
# COMPACT_ATOMS: atom_id res chain seq x y z
N MET A 1 29.12 -8.66 -15.95
CA MET A 1 29.28 -8.24 -14.53
C MET A 1 28.04 -7.46 -14.15
N ASN A 2 27.20 -7.95 -13.24
CA ASN A 2 25.84 -7.42 -13.01
C ASN A 2 25.79 -6.13 -12.18
N GLY A 3 26.86 -5.33 -12.15
CA GLY A 3 26.94 -3.97 -11.58
C GLY A 3 26.64 -3.80 -10.09
N ARG A 4 26.18 -4.85 -9.39
CA ARG A 4 25.73 -4.76 -8.00
C ARG A 4 26.94 -4.89 -7.06
N PRO A 5 27.31 -3.84 -6.32
CA PRO A 5 28.38 -3.93 -5.35
C PRO A 5 28.00 -4.89 -4.22
N VAL A 6 28.98 -5.63 -3.73
CA VAL A 6 28.85 -6.52 -2.57
C VAL A 6 29.44 -5.81 -1.37
N MET A 7 28.66 -5.68 -0.28
CA MET A 7 29.17 -5.19 0.99
C MET A 7 30.08 -6.26 1.60
N GLN A 8 31.33 -5.90 1.90
CA GLN A 8 32.28 -6.77 2.60
C GLN A 8 32.70 -6.08 3.89
N GLU A 9 32.57 -6.78 5.00
CA GLU A 9 33.11 -6.33 6.29
C GLU A 9 34.63 -6.17 6.19
N ARG A 10 35.17 -5.16 6.88
CA ARG A 10 36.62 -4.92 6.96
C ARG A 10 37.07 -5.25 8.38
N PRO A 11 37.72 -6.40 8.61
CA PRO A 11 38.21 -6.76 9.93
C PRO A 11 39.15 -5.69 10.50
N GLY A 12 38.99 -5.34 11.78
CA GLY A 12 39.83 -4.34 12.44
C GLY A 12 39.42 -2.89 12.18
N SER A 13 38.27 -2.64 11.54
CA SER A 13 37.73 -1.28 11.35
C SER A 13 36.63 -0.92 12.35
N GLU A 14 36.46 -1.70 13.41
CA GLU A 14 35.50 -1.44 14.48
C GLU A 14 35.92 -0.20 15.28
N PHE A 15 34.94 0.60 15.71
CA PHE A 15 35.19 1.81 16.50
C PHE A 15 34.02 2.08 17.44
N GLU A 16 34.31 2.78 18.53
CA GLU A 16 33.33 3.21 19.52
C GLU A 16 33.10 4.72 19.42
N LEU A 17 31.84 5.14 19.51
CA LEU A 17 31.45 6.55 19.56
C LEU A 17 30.70 6.81 20.87
N PRO A 18 31.17 7.73 21.73
CA PRO A 18 30.39 8.20 22.86
C PRO A 18 29.11 8.87 22.37
N CYS A 19 27.95 8.43 22.87
CA CYS A 19 26.67 9.04 22.54
C CYS A 19 25.74 9.05 23.75
N GLU A 20 24.97 10.12 23.87
CA GLU A 20 23.91 10.25 24.88
C GLU A 20 22.54 9.84 24.31
N LEU A 21 22.40 9.88 22.98
CA LEU A 21 21.19 9.54 22.24
C LEU A 21 21.53 8.93 20.89
N VAL A 22 20.79 7.90 20.50
CA VAL A 22 20.85 7.26 19.17
C VAL A 22 19.47 7.31 18.53
N LEU A 23 19.40 7.83 17.29
CA LEU A 23 18.18 7.86 16.48
C LEU A 23 18.34 6.90 15.30
N LEU A 24 17.56 5.82 15.29
CA LEU A 24 17.57 4.83 14.22
C LEU A 24 16.65 5.29 13.07
N ALA A 25 17.24 5.66 11.93
CA ALA A 25 16.52 6.09 10.73
C ALA A 25 16.56 5.02 9.62
N LEU A 26 16.19 3.79 9.97
CA LEU A 26 16.25 2.61 9.07
C LEU A 26 15.10 2.56 8.04
N GLY A 27 14.13 3.46 8.16
CA GLY A 27 12.89 3.45 7.37
C GLY A 27 11.92 2.34 7.81
N PHE A 28 11.02 1.94 6.91
CA PHE A 28 10.00 0.91 7.12
C PHE A 28 9.96 -0.10 5.97
N LEU A 29 9.61 -1.36 6.22
CA LEU A 29 9.63 -2.40 5.19
C LEU A 29 8.41 -2.37 4.26
N GLY A 30 7.28 -1.90 4.78
CA GLY A 30 6.01 -1.88 4.08
C GLY A 30 4.89 -1.47 5.04
N PRO A 31 3.62 -1.57 4.63
CA PRO A 31 2.50 -1.29 5.51
C PRO A 31 2.37 -2.34 6.63
N GLU A 32 1.78 -1.95 7.74
CA GLU A 32 1.53 -2.86 8.86
C GLU A 32 0.43 -3.88 8.49
N LEU A 33 0.79 -5.16 8.50
CA LEU A 33 -0.07 -6.22 7.96
C LEU A 33 -1.23 -6.57 8.89
N ASP A 34 -1.02 -6.54 10.20
CA ASP A 34 -2.00 -6.93 11.24
C ASP A 34 -3.13 -5.91 11.46
N THR A 35 -3.40 -5.07 10.47
CA THR A 35 -4.35 -3.96 10.54
C THR A 35 -5.57 -4.21 9.66
N VAL A 36 -6.13 -3.15 9.07
CA VAL A 36 -7.18 -3.23 8.05
C VAL A 36 -6.75 -4.10 6.87
N ILE A 37 -5.45 -4.18 6.57
CA ILE A 37 -4.92 -4.97 5.45
C ILE A 37 -5.18 -6.47 5.64
N ALA A 38 -4.89 -7.02 6.83
CA ALA A 38 -5.21 -8.41 7.15
C ALA A 38 -6.72 -8.70 7.05
N ARG A 39 -7.57 -7.73 7.40
CA ARG A 39 -9.03 -7.88 7.35
C ARG A 39 -9.60 -7.80 5.94
N LEU A 40 -8.93 -7.09 5.03
CA LEU A 40 -9.38 -6.93 3.65
C LEU A 40 -9.08 -8.18 2.80
N GLY A 41 -8.09 -9.00 3.18
CA GLY A 41 -7.73 -10.21 2.42
C GLY A 41 -6.99 -9.93 1.12
N CYS A 42 -6.36 -8.76 0.99
CA CYS A 42 -5.53 -8.42 -0.17
C CYS A 42 -4.26 -9.27 -0.20
N GLU A 43 -3.87 -9.75 -1.38
CA GLU A 43 -2.56 -10.40 -1.55
C GLU A 43 -1.42 -9.40 -1.38
N LEU A 44 -0.27 -9.92 -0.93
CA LEU A 44 0.97 -9.17 -0.79
C LEU A 44 1.98 -9.60 -1.86
N THR A 45 2.87 -8.69 -2.19
CA THR A 45 4.10 -8.99 -2.93
C THR A 45 5.13 -9.69 -2.03
N GLU A 46 6.17 -10.26 -2.60
CA GLU A 46 7.29 -10.86 -1.85
C GLU A 46 7.98 -9.87 -0.90
N ARG A 47 7.83 -8.56 -1.13
CA ARG A 47 8.37 -7.48 -0.30
C ARG A 47 7.41 -7.02 0.81
N GLY A 48 6.23 -7.64 0.93
CA GLY A 48 5.24 -7.28 1.95
C GLY A 48 4.35 -6.08 1.61
N ASN A 49 4.44 -5.52 0.40
CA ASN A 49 3.53 -4.46 -0.07
C ASN A 49 2.24 -5.05 -0.65
N LEU A 50 1.16 -4.27 -0.65
CA LEU A 50 -0.11 -4.65 -1.29
C LEU A 50 0.10 -4.90 -2.79
N LYS A 51 -0.31 -6.08 -3.24
CA LYS A 51 -0.30 -6.45 -4.66
C LYS A 51 -1.45 -5.73 -5.36
N ALA A 52 -1.11 -4.95 -6.38
CA ALA A 52 -2.09 -4.28 -7.22
C ALA A 52 -1.62 -4.22 -8.68
N GLY A 53 -2.58 -4.27 -9.60
CA GLY A 53 -2.37 -4.23 -11.05
C GLY A 53 -1.99 -2.84 -11.57
N PRO A 54 -1.83 -2.70 -12.91
CA PRO A 54 -1.57 -1.41 -13.56
C PRO A 54 -2.66 -0.36 -13.36
N ASP A 55 -3.88 -0.80 -13.04
CA ASP A 55 -5.07 -0.02 -12.70
C ASP A 55 -5.19 0.28 -11.20
N TYR A 56 -4.15 -0.05 -10.42
CA TYR A 56 -4.08 0.15 -8.97
C TYR A 56 -5.08 -0.68 -8.16
N GLN A 57 -5.82 -1.58 -8.80
CA GLN A 57 -6.76 -2.45 -8.12
C GLN A 57 -6.02 -3.63 -7.48
N THR A 58 -6.37 -3.92 -6.23
CA THR A 58 -5.83 -5.09 -5.51
C THR A 58 -6.52 -6.37 -5.96
N THR A 59 -6.17 -7.50 -5.33
CA THR A 59 -6.89 -8.76 -5.55
C THR A 59 -8.33 -8.76 -5.02
N VAL A 60 -8.68 -7.76 -4.21
CA VAL A 60 -10.03 -7.60 -3.65
C VAL A 60 -10.80 -6.57 -4.48
N PRO A 61 -11.94 -6.95 -5.10
CA PRO A 61 -12.73 -6.04 -5.91
C PRO A 61 -13.16 -4.77 -5.16
N GLY A 62 -12.92 -3.60 -5.76
CA GLY A 62 -13.25 -2.31 -5.15
C GLY A 62 -12.24 -1.79 -4.12
N VAL A 63 -11.15 -2.52 -3.86
CA VAL A 63 -10.04 -2.09 -3.01
C VAL A 63 -8.85 -1.76 -3.90
N PHE A 64 -8.33 -0.54 -3.74
CA PHE A 64 -7.22 0.00 -4.53
C PHE A 64 -6.04 0.34 -3.61
N ALA A 65 -4.82 0.20 -4.11
CA ALA A 65 -3.59 0.52 -3.39
C ALA A 65 -2.73 1.48 -4.22
N CYS A 66 -2.11 2.46 -3.57
CA CYS A 66 -1.29 3.50 -4.21
C CYS A 66 -0.14 3.90 -3.28
N GLY A 67 0.91 4.51 -3.84
CA GLY A 67 2.01 5.07 -3.06
C GLY A 67 2.77 3.99 -2.28
N ASP A 68 3.22 4.32 -1.08
CA ASP A 68 4.14 3.46 -0.32
C ASP A 68 3.53 2.10 0.04
N ALA A 69 2.22 2.01 0.22
CA ALA A 69 1.54 0.75 0.51
C ALA A 69 1.63 -0.26 -0.66
N ARG A 70 1.82 0.22 -1.90
CA ARG A 70 1.93 -0.61 -3.12
C ARG A 70 3.38 -0.71 -3.61
N ARG A 71 4.11 0.41 -3.61
CA ARG A 71 5.47 0.51 -4.15
C ARG A 71 6.56 0.15 -3.14
N GLY A 72 6.27 0.25 -1.84
CA GLY A 72 7.28 0.40 -0.80
C GLY A 72 7.78 1.85 -0.71
N GLN A 73 8.73 2.13 0.18
CA GLN A 73 9.27 3.48 0.44
C GLN A 73 9.49 4.29 -0.86
N SER A 74 8.69 5.33 -1.06
CA SER A 74 8.69 6.11 -2.29
C SER A 74 8.64 7.62 -2.02
N LEU A 75 8.67 8.39 -3.09
CA LEU A 75 8.52 9.85 -3.03
C LEU A 75 7.04 10.22 -3.00
N VAL A 76 6.72 11.31 -2.31
CA VAL A 76 5.36 11.87 -2.25
C VAL A 76 4.75 12.09 -3.64
N VAL A 77 5.55 12.48 -4.64
CA VAL A 77 5.08 12.67 -6.02
C VAL A 77 4.51 11.39 -6.63
N TRP A 78 5.07 10.22 -6.28
CA TRP A 78 4.55 8.94 -6.74
C TRP A 78 3.23 8.59 -6.06
N ALA A 79 3.13 8.83 -4.75
CA ALA A 79 1.87 8.63 -4.04
C ALA A 79 0.73 9.48 -4.64
N ILE A 80 1.01 10.76 -4.92
CA ILE A 80 0.06 11.67 -5.56
C ILE A 80 -0.31 11.17 -6.96
N TRP A 81 0.69 10.86 -7.79
CA TRP A 81 0.46 10.47 -9.17
C TRP A 81 -0.35 9.17 -9.28
N GLU A 82 -0.11 8.19 -8.41
CA GLU A 82 -0.87 6.94 -8.39
C GLU A 82 -2.28 7.13 -7.83
N GLY A 83 -2.44 7.99 -6.83
CA GLY A 83 -3.73 8.29 -6.20
C GLY A 83 -4.64 9.19 -7.02
N LEU A 84 -4.24 9.65 -8.21
CA LEU A 84 -5.08 10.47 -9.07
C LEU A 84 -6.35 9.70 -9.46
N PRO A 85 -7.56 10.26 -9.22
CA PRO A 85 -8.81 9.56 -9.49
C PRO A 85 -8.99 9.11 -10.95
N GLU A 86 -8.42 9.84 -11.91
CA GLU A 86 -8.46 9.45 -13.32
C GLU A 86 -7.73 8.13 -13.58
N ARG A 87 -6.70 7.82 -12.80
CA ARG A 87 -5.88 6.61 -12.94
C ARG A 87 -6.44 5.43 -12.17
N VAL A 88 -6.98 5.69 -10.98
CA VAL A 88 -7.59 4.67 -10.12
C VAL A 88 -8.99 4.28 -10.62
N PHE A 89 -9.77 5.25 -11.10
CA PHE A 89 -11.17 5.06 -11.49
C PHE A 89 -11.43 5.37 -12.97
N GLY A 90 -10.43 5.36 -13.85
CA GLY A 90 -10.66 5.43 -15.30
C GLY A 90 -11.38 6.68 -15.81
N GLY A 91 -11.12 7.85 -15.20
CA GLY A 91 -11.74 9.12 -15.59
C GLY A 91 -13.22 9.26 -15.19
N PRO A 92 -13.92 10.32 -15.64
CA PRO A 92 -15.26 10.68 -15.16
C PRO A 92 -16.37 9.63 -15.38
N ALA A 93 -16.09 8.55 -16.12
CA ALA A 93 -17.04 7.49 -16.46
C ALA A 93 -17.14 6.35 -15.41
N ALA A 94 -16.13 6.11 -14.56
CA ALA A 94 -16.21 5.06 -13.53
C ALA A 94 -16.59 5.55 -12.12
N ARG A 95 -17.19 6.77 -12.02
CA ARG A 95 -17.75 7.37 -10.79
C ARG A 95 -18.96 6.62 -10.19
N GLY A 96 -19.14 5.34 -10.51
CA GLY A 96 -20.22 4.49 -10.00
C GLY A 96 -19.88 3.74 -8.71
N VAL A 97 -18.59 3.59 -8.36
CA VAL A 97 -18.20 2.87 -7.13
C VAL A 97 -18.11 3.86 -5.97
N THR A 98 -19.27 4.29 -5.48
CA THR A 98 -19.38 4.92 -4.16
C THR A 98 -19.51 3.82 -3.12
N ASN A 99 -18.86 4.00 -1.95
CA ASN A 99 -19.03 3.15 -0.78
C ASN A 99 -20.45 3.31 -0.20
N ARG A 100 -21.46 2.81 -0.91
CA ARG A 100 -22.70 2.39 -0.27
C ARG A 100 -22.45 1.00 0.25
N ALA A 101 -21.96 0.93 1.49
CA ALA A 101 -22.25 -0.22 2.33
C ALA A 101 -23.75 -0.52 2.16
N ARG A 102 -24.10 -1.62 1.49
CA ARG A 102 -25.46 -2.15 1.57
C ARG A 102 -25.63 -2.53 3.03
N SER A 103 -26.34 -1.68 3.77
CA SER A 103 -26.89 -2.07 5.07
C SER A 103 -27.72 -3.35 4.84
N PRO A 104 -27.45 -4.45 5.56
CA PRO A 104 -28.29 -5.62 5.49
C PRO A 104 -29.59 -5.29 6.22
N GLY A 105 -30.68 -5.00 5.50
CA GLY A 105 -31.97 -4.78 6.15
C GLY A 105 -33.04 -3.97 5.44
N ALA A 106 -32.99 -3.77 4.12
CA ALA A 106 -34.16 -3.23 3.43
C ALA A 106 -35.21 -4.35 3.26
N VAL A 107 -36.15 -4.40 4.21
CA VAL A 107 -37.38 -5.20 4.12
C VAL A 107 -38.14 -4.76 2.87
N PRO A 108 -38.60 -5.66 1.99
CA PRO A 108 -39.40 -5.26 0.83
C PRO A 108 -40.77 -4.78 1.33
N SER A 109 -41.10 -3.51 1.10
CA SER A 109 -42.45 -3.01 1.32
C SER A 109 -43.38 -3.66 0.28
N GLY A 110 -44.11 -4.68 0.73
CA GLY A 110 -45.25 -5.24 0.03
C GLY A 110 -46.33 -4.18 -0.22
N GLY A 111 -47.07 -4.36 -1.31
CA GLY A 111 -48.03 -3.39 -1.80
C GLY A 111 -49.23 -3.13 -0.89
N GLN A 112 -49.88 -2.00 -1.17
CA GLN A 112 -51.34 -1.78 -1.12
C GLN A 112 -51.63 -0.35 -1.60
N HIS A 113 -52.16 -0.23 -2.81
CA HIS A 113 -53.47 0.36 -3.15
C HIS A 113 -53.57 0.54 -4.67
#